data_AF-A0A1V4T1H1-F1
#
_entry.id   AF-A0A1V4T1H1-F1
#
_cell.length_a   1.000
_cell.length_b   1.000
_cell.length_c   1.000
_cell.angle_alpha   90.00
_cell.angle_beta   90.00
_cell.angle_gamma   90.00
#
_symmetry.space_group_name_H-M   'P 1'
#
loop_
_entity.id
_entity.type
_entity.pdbx_description
1 polymer ?
#
loop_
_entity_poly.entity_id
_entity_poly.type
_entity_poly.pdbx_seq_one_letter_code
_entity_poly.pdbx_strand_id
1 'polypeptide(L)'
;SPLNTSTASDVSLMVHAAARYPAIVRATTASRSVFPIDGKLVEYRNTNPLVGQKGRDIALSKTGFTDAAGRCLIMRLRTVRDSVTMVFLDAEPSAFPVRDAINVRRLLLADKVA
;
A
#
# COMPACT_ATOMS: atom_id res chain seq x y z
N SER A 1 1.26 5.00 -19.09
CA SER A 1 -0.05 5.57 -19.45
C SER A 1 -0.07 7.02 -19.02
N PRO A 2 -0.01 7.99 -19.93
CA PRO A 2 0.03 9.40 -19.58
C PRO A 2 -1.34 9.96 -19.13
N LEU A 3 -2.44 9.22 -19.37
CA LEU A 3 -3.81 9.70 -19.12
C LEU A 3 -4.44 9.17 -17.83
N ASN A 4 -3.79 8.23 -17.14
CA ASN A 4 -4.32 7.72 -15.87
C ASN A 4 -4.01 8.73 -14.76
N THR A 5 -5.00 9.52 -14.37
CA THR A 5 -4.89 10.54 -13.33
C THR A 5 -5.90 10.27 -12.21
N SER A 6 -5.57 10.72 -10.99
CA SER A 6 -6.44 10.64 -9.82
C SER A 6 -5.92 11.55 -8.71
N THR A 7 -6.72 11.77 -7.67
CA THR A 7 -6.33 12.53 -6.47
C THR A 7 -6.18 11.60 -5.27
N ALA A 8 -5.53 12.09 -4.20
CA ALA A 8 -5.43 11.32 -2.95
C ALA A 8 -6.81 10.98 -2.37
N SER A 9 -7.77 11.91 -2.48
CA SER A 9 -9.15 11.73 -2.05
C SER A 9 -9.87 10.64 -2.86
N ASP A 10 -9.79 10.67 -4.19
CA ASP A 10 -10.42 9.66 -5.05
C ASP A 10 -9.85 8.26 -4.80
N VAL A 11 -8.53 8.17 -4.69
CA VAL A 11 -7.84 6.92 -4.37
C VAL A 11 -8.25 6.41 -2.99
N SER A 12 -8.48 7.28 -2.01
CA SER A 12 -8.96 6.86 -0.68
C SER A 12 -10.34 6.20 -0.74
N LEU A 13 -11.25 6.74 -1.56
CA LEU A 13 -12.57 6.16 -1.82
C LEU A 13 -12.45 4.82 -2.53
N MET A 14 -11.58 4.75 -3.55
CA MET A 14 -11.29 3.51 -4.28
C MET A 14 -10.76 2.42 -3.35
N VAL A 15 -9.83 2.75 -2.45
CA VAL A 15 -9.29 1.81 -1.45
C VAL A 15 -10.38 1.33 -0.49
N HIS A 16 -11.25 2.24 -0.07
CA HIS A 16 -12.37 1.89 0.81
C HIS A 16 -13.32 0.88 0.13
N ALA A 17 -13.62 1.08 -1.16
CA ALA A 17 -14.40 0.13 -1.95
C ALA A 17 -13.64 -1.20 -2.15
N ALA A 18 -12.37 -1.12 -2.57
CA ALA A 18 -11.52 -2.28 -2.85
C ALA A 18 -11.33 -3.20 -1.64
N ALA A 19 -11.29 -2.65 -0.42
CA ALA A 19 -11.19 -3.41 0.81
C ALA A 19 -12.38 -4.35 1.06
N ARG A 20 -13.51 -4.15 0.37
CA ARG A 20 -14.69 -5.03 0.43
C ARG A 20 -14.57 -6.26 -0.46
N TYR A 21 -13.54 -6.34 -1.31
CA TYR A 21 -13.30 -7.46 -2.22
C TYR A 21 -12.19 -8.36 -1.67
N PRO A 22 -12.52 -9.55 -1.13
CA PRO A 22 -11.51 -10.43 -0.50
C PRO A 22 -10.38 -10.85 -1.43
N ALA A 23 -10.64 -10.96 -2.73
CA ALA A 23 -9.62 -11.28 -3.73
C ALA A 23 -8.55 -10.18 -3.84
N ILE A 24 -8.94 -8.90 -3.83
CA ILE A 24 -8.02 -7.76 -3.89
C ILE A 24 -7.20 -7.69 -2.59
N VAL A 25 -7.87 -7.85 -1.44
CA VAL A 25 -7.20 -7.90 -0.13
C VAL A 25 -6.09 -8.96 -0.15
N ARG A 26 -6.44 -10.23 -0.46
CA ARG A 26 -5.45 -11.32 -0.49
C ARG A 26 -4.30 -11.06 -1.46
N ALA A 27 -4.61 -10.60 -2.67
CA ALA A 27 -3.60 -10.36 -3.70
C ALA A 27 -2.63 -9.24 -3.31
N THR A 28 -3.11 -8.20 -2.63
CA THR A 28 -2.30 -7.03 -2.26
C THR A 28 -1.53 -7.21 -0.95
N THR A 29 -1.94 -8.14 -0.09
CA THR A 29 -1.32 -8.40 1.23
C THR A 29 -0.47 -9.67 1.27
N ALA A 30 -0.34 -10.40 0.16
CA ALA A 30 0.63 -11.48 0.04
C ALA A 30 2.06 -10.88 -0.02
N SER A 31 2.95 -11.30 0.88
CA SER A 31 4.36 -10.86 0.87
C SER A 31 5.14 -11.47 -0.29
N ARG A 32 4.80 -12.70 -0.66
CA ARG A 32 5.27 -13.41 -1.85
C ARG A 32 4.19 -14.34 -2.39
N SER A 33 4.24 -14.62 -3.68
CA SER A 33 3.39 -15.59 -4.37
C SER A 33 4.23 -16.38 -5.37
N VAL A 34 4.00 -17.69 -5.47
CA VAL A 34 4.70 -18.56 -6.43
C VAL A 34 3.69 -19.08 -7.44
N PHE A 35 4.00 -18.94 -8.72
CA PHE A 35 3.13 -19.38 -9.81
C PHE A 35 3.88 -20.29 -10.78
N PRO A 36 3.23 -21.35 -11.32
CA PRO A 36 3.76 -22.09 -12.44
C PRO A 36 3.56 -21.28 -13.73
N ILE A 37 4.65 -20.92 -14.40
CA ILE A 37 4.66 -20.24 -15.70
C ILE A 37 5.56 -21.06 -16.63
N ASP A 38 4.99 -21.57 -17.72
CA ASP A 38 5.70 -22.43 -18.70
C ASP A 38 6.47 -23.59 -18.05
N GLY A 39 5.85 -24.25 -17.07
CA GLY A 39 6.43 -25.39 -16.34
C GLY A 39 7.49 -25.01 -15.29
N LYS A 40 7.78 -23.72 -15.10
CA LYS A 40 8.74 -23.23 -14.09
C LYS A 40 8.00 -22.53 -12.95
N LEU A 41 8.44 -22.75 -11.71
CA LEU A 41 7.94 -21.99 -10.56
C LEU A 41 8.61 -20.62 -10.53
N VAL A 42 7.81 -19.56 -10.64
CA VAL A 42 8.25 -18.16 -10.58
C VAL A 42 7.74 -17.53 -9.29
N GLU A 43 8.66 -17.00 -8.47
CA GLU A 43 8.32 -16.25 -7.25
C GLU A 43 8.19 -14.75 -7.57
N TYR A 44 7.05 -14.17 -7.17
CA TYR A 44 6.82 -12.73 -7.17
C TYR A 44 6.81 -12.22 -5.73
N ARG A 45 7.40 -11.05 -5.51
CA ARG A 45 7.46 -10.39 -4.20
C ARG A 45 6.64 -9.12 -4.19
N ASN A 46 6.06 -8.82 -3.04
CA ASN A 46 5.36 -7.55 -2.84
C ASN A 46 6.35 -6.38 -2.94
N THR A 47 5.96 -5.34 -3.67
CA THR A 47 6.77 -4.13 -3.83
C THR A 47 6.76 -3.23 -2.59
N ASN A 48 5.79 -3.41 -1.68
CA ASN A 48 5.79 -2.75 -0.39
C ASN A 48 6.45 -3.66 0.66
N PRO A 49 7.65 -3.35 1.16
CA PRO A 49 8.38 -4.20 2.10
C PRO A 49 7.71 -4.28 3.48
N LEU A 50 6.74 -3.42 3.79
CA LEU A 50 6.00 -3.48 5.06
C LEU A 50 5.00 -4.65 5.09
N VAL A 51 4.60 -5.18 3.92
CA VAL A 51 3.65 -6.29 3.84
C VAL A 51 4.27 -7.56 4.42
N GLY A 52 3.58 -8.15 5.40
CA GLY A 52 4.05 -9.35 6.12
C GLY A 52 5.00 -9.07 7.28
N GLN A 53 5.35 -7.80 7.55
CA GLN A 53 6.14 -7.46 8.75
C GLN A 53 5.30 -7.54 10.03
N LYS A 54 5.93 -8.03 11.11
CA LYS A 54 5.29 -8.13 12.43
C LYS A 54 4.87 -6.72 12.93
N GLY A 55 3.67 -6.62 13.48
CA GLY A 55 3.14 -5.35 14.00
C GLY A 55 2.62 -4.38 12.93
N ARG A 56 2.58 -4.78 11.66
CA ARG A 56 2.02 -4.01 10.54
C ARG A 56 0.83 -4.79 9.96
N ASP A 57 -0.35 -4.65 10.55
CA ASP A 57 -1.58 -5.24 9.97
C ASP A 57 -2.05 -4.39 8.78
N ILE A 58 -1.50 -4.71 7.61
CA ILE A 58 -1.84 -4.11 6.33
C ILE A 58 -3.00 -4.90 5.72
N ALA A 59 -4.14 -4.24 5.55
CA ALA A 59 -5.34 -4.81 4.94
C ALA A 59 -5.39 -4.62 3.41
N LEU A 60 -4.66 -3.65 2.87
CA LEU A 60 -4.54 -3.40 1.44
C LEU A 60 -3.28 -2.58 1.18
N SER A 61 -2.55 -2.88 0.10
CA SER A 61 -1.37 -2.12 -0.29
C SER A 61 -1.20 -2.03 -1.80
N LYS A 62 -0.75 -0.88 -2.30
CA LYS A 62 -0.28 -0.74 -3.68
C LYS A 62 0.79 0.34 -3.78
N THR A 63 1.83 0.07 -4.56
CA THR A 63 2.82 1.07 -4.99
C THR A 63 2.64 1.41 -6.47
N GLY A 64 3.03 2.62 -6.86
CA GLY A 64 3.08 3.05 -8.27
C GLY A 64 4.30 3.93 -8.51
N PHE A 65 4.75 3.99 -9.76
CA PHE A 65 5.77 4.93 -10.20
C PHE A 65 5.56 5.27 -11.67
N THR A 66 5.63 6.56 -11.98
CA THR A 66 5.82 7.08 -13.35
C THR A 66 6.70 8.32 -13.26
N ASP A 67 7.39 8.67 -14.35
CA ASP A 67 8.25 9.87 -14.36
C ASP A 67 7.45 11.15 -14.08
N ALA A 68 6.17 11.19 -14.49
CA ALA A 68 5.29 12.35 -14.33
C ALA A 68 4.59 12.43 -12.97
N ALA A 69 4.43 11.33 -12.24
CA ALA A 69 3.68 11.30 -10.97
C ALA A 69 4.56 10.92 -9.76
N GLY A 70 5.86 10.76 -9.98
CA GLY A 70 6.79 10.30 -8.95
C GLY A 70 6.42 8.91 -8.42
N ARG A 71 6.83 8.64 -7.17
CA ARG A 71 6.50 7.41 -6.47
C ARG A 71 5.23 7.58 -5.64
N CYS A 72 4.32 6.63 -5.78
CA CYS A 72 3.07 6.60 -5.05
C CYS A 72 3.00 5.37 -4.13
N LEU A 73 2.40 5.54 -2.97
CA LEU A 73 2.09 4.46 -2.04
C LEU A 73 0.70 4.65 -1.45
N ILE A 74 -0.07 3.56 -1.48
CA ILE A 74 -1.40 3.48 -0.92
C ILE A 74 -1.41 2.32 0.06
N MET A 75 -1.87 2.54 1.29
CA MET A 75 -1.90 1.51 2.30
C MET A 75 -3.09 1.69 3.24
N ARG A 76 -3.83 0.61 3.49
CA ARG A 76 -4.85 0.55 4.54
C ARG A 76 -4.33 -0.29 5.69
N LEU A 77 -4.26 0.29 6.88
CA LEU A 77 -3.87 -0.36 8.12
C LEU A 77 -5.09 -0.69 8.97
N ARG A 78 -5.13 -1.88 9.55
CA ARG A 78 -6.04 -2.19 10.66
C ARG A 78 -5.40 -1.73 11.98
N THR A 79 -6.22 -1.09 12.80
CA THR A 79 -5.90 -0.77 14.20
C THR A 79 -6.90 -1.47 15.10
N VAL A 80 -6.69 -1.40 16.42
CA VAL A 80 -7.56 -2.07 17.41
C VAL A 80 -9.03 -1.64 17.30
N ARG A 81 -9.29 -0.38 16.93
CA ARG A 81 -10.64 0.18 16.84
C ARG A 81 -11.10 0.40 15.40
N ASP A 82 -10.22 0.95 14.56
CA ASP A 82 -10.58 1.42 13.22
C ASP A 82 -9.56 1.01 12.15
N SER A 83 -9.90 1.25 10.88
CA SER A 83 -8.93 1.22 9.79
C SER A 83 -8.45 2.63 9.44
N VAL A 84 -7.17 2.78 9.13
CA VAL A 84 -6.61 4.03 8.61
C VAL A 84 -6.13 3.80 7.18
N THR A 85 -6.58 4.63 6.24
CA THR A 85 -6.06 4.66 4.87
C THR A 85 -5.06 5.80 4.73
N MET A 86 -3.87 5.49 4.24
CA MET A 86 -2.84 6.48 3.91
C MET A 86 -2.59 6.45 2.39
N VAL A 87 -2.52 7.63 1.80
CA VAL A 87 -2.27 7.83 0.37
C VAL A 87 -1.15 8.86 0.23
N PHE A 88 -0.06 8.44 -0.40
CA PHE A 88 1.10 9.27 -0.73
C PHE A 88 1.24 9.30 -2.24
N LEU A 89 1.23 10.49 -2.83
CA LEU A 89 1.37 10.74 -4.26
C LEU A 89 2.51 11.74 -4.47
N ASP A 90 3.07 11.77 -5.69
CA ASP A 90 4.05 12.78 -6.11
C ASP A 90 5.32 12.85 -5.23
N ALA A 91 5.76 11.71 -4.71
CA ALA A 91 7.06 11.66 -4.05
C ALA A 91 8.18 11.62 -5.10
N GLU A 92 9.30 12.29 -4.83
CA GLU A 92 10.45 12.31 -5.73
C GLU A 92 10.91 10.89 -6.12
N PRO A 93 11.51 10.68 -7.31
CA PRO A 93 11.96 9.36 -7.75
C PRO A 93 12.96 8.68 -6.79
N SER A 94 13.77 9.46 -6.07
CA SER A 94 14.72 9.00 -5.05
C SER A 94 14.06 8.76 -3.68
N ALA A 95 12.84 9.29 -3.46
CA ALA A 95 12.14 9.17 -2.21
C ALA A 95 11.63 7.75 -1.97
N PHE A 96 11.33 7.45 -0.72
CA PHE A 96 10.73 6.17 -0.36
C PHE A 96 9.45 6.41 0.43
N PRO A 97 8.28 6.46 -0.24
CA PRO A 97 6.98 6.76 0.41
C PRO A 97 6.66 5.86 1.62
N VAL A 98 7.28 4.68 1.68
CA VAL A 98 7.24 3.78 2.84
C VAL A 98 7.78 4.44 4.11
N ARG A 99 8.79 5.31 4.02
CA ARG A 99 9.34 6.06 5.15
C ARG A 99 8.30 7.04 5.70
N ASP A 100 7.58 7.73 4.83
CA ASP A 100 6.50 8.63 5.23
C ASP A 100 5.35 7.85 5.88
N ALA A 101 4.99 6.69 5.34
CA ALA A 101 4.02 5.79 5.96
C ALA A 101 4.44 5.32 7.38
N ILE A 102 5.74 5.11 7.61
CA ILE A 102 6.26 4.80 8.95
C ILE A 102 6.12 6.00 9.89
N ASN A 103 6.49 7.19 9.43
CA ASN A 103 6.44 8.43 10.21
C ASN A 103 5.00 8.80 10.58
N VAL A 104 4.10 8.83 9.60
CA VAL A 104 2.67 9.13 9.82
C VAL A 104 2.05 8.14 10.80
N ARG A 105 2.31 6.84 10.64
CA ARG A 105 1.82 5.84 11.61
C ARG A 105 2.36 6.10 13.01
N ARG A 106 3.63 6.52 13.15
CA ARG A 106 4.22 6.83 14.47
C ARG A 106 3.48 7.99 15.13
N LEU A 107 3.19 9.05 14.39
CA LEU A 107 2.44 10.21 14.87
C LEU A 107 1.01 9.80 15.29
N LEU A 108 0.30 9.07 14.42
CA LEU A 108 -1.05 8.56 14.72
C LEU A 108 -1.13 7.66 15.96
N LEU A 109 -0.05 6.95 16.29
CA LEU A 109 0.01 6.13 17.50
C LEU A 109 0.38 6.95 18.74
N ALA A 110 1.20 8.00 18.60
CA ALA A 110 1.52 8.90 19.69
C ALA A 110 0.26 9.67 20.15
N ASP A 111 -0.54 10.17 19.20
CA ASP A 111 -1.78 10.90 19.49
C ASP A 111 -2.87 10.03 20.12
N LYS A 112 -2.81 8.70 19.95
CA LYS A 112 -3.76 7.75 20.58
C LYS A 112 -3.38 7.33 22.00
N VAL A 113 -2.18 7.70 22.46
CA VAL A 113 -1.68 7.43 23.81
C VAL A 113 -1.77 8.68 24.71
N ALA A 114 -2.00 9.85 24.12
CA ALA A 114 -2.40 11.09 24.81
C ALA A 114 -3.92 11.14 25.04
#